data_AF-A0A2V8V8S8-F1
#
_entry.id   AF-A0A2V8V8S8-F1
#
_cell.length_a   1.000
_cell.length_b   1.000
_cell.length_c   1.000
_cell.angle_alpha   90.00
_cell.angle_beta   90.00
_cell.angle_gamma   90.00
#
_symmetry.space_group_name_H-M   'P 1'
#
loop_
_entity.id
_entity.type
_entity.pdbx_description
1 polymer ?
#
loop_
_entity_poly.entity_id
_entity_poly.type
_entity_poly.pdbx_seq_one_letter_code
_entity_poly.pdbx_strand_id
1 'polypeptide(L)'
;MPAKPVRAGPDPAVVLQELREQLVDLAARAGAVRNSLGNLKRSQEANGMSLRGDMAAAESRMNSLMEGANAALSAHDAPAAKKFIDSADREVEKLEKFLGR
;
A
#
# COMPACT_ATOMS: atom_id res chain seq x y z
N MET A 1 23.59 -22.88 -36.78
CA MET A 1 23.11 -21.62 -36.18
C MET A 1 22.46 -21.92 -34.83
N PRO A 2 22.51 -20.99 -33.86
CA PRO A 2 22.65 -21.23 -32.42
C PRO A 2 21.32 -21.22 -31.65
N ALA A 3 21.24 -21.93 -30.52
CA ALA A 3 20.24 -21.65 -29.50
C ALA A 3 20.80 -20.59 -28.53
N LYS A 4 20.41 -19.33 -28.72
CA LYS A 4 20.64 -18.27 -27.73
C LYS A 4 19.95 -18.69 -26.42
N PRO A 5 20.62 -18.66 -25.26
CA PRO A 5 19.96 -18.90 -24.00
C PRO A 5 18.90 -17.80 -23.82
N VAL A 6 17.63 -18.23 -23.79
CA VAL A 6 16.52 -17.37 -23.37
C VAL A 6 16.88 -16.89 -21.98
N ARG A 7 17.05 -15.58 -21.80
CA ARG A 7 17.19 -14.98 -20.47
C ARG A 7 15.96 -15.42 -19.67
N ALA A 8 16.15 -16.37 -18.76
CA ALA A 8 15.14 -16.68 -17.77
C ALA A 8 14.89 -15.38 -16.99
N GLY A 9 13.63 -14.93 -16.97
CA GLY A 9 13.24 -13.85 -16.07
C GLY A 9 13.52 -14.23 -14.61
N PRO A 10 13.47 -13.27 -13.68
CA PRO A 10 13.61 -13.57 -12.26
C PRO A 10 12.62 -14.67 -11.85
N ASP A 11 13.09 -15.56 -10.98
CA ASP A 11 12.29 -16.69 -10.48
C ASP A 11 10.99 -16.15 -9.86
N PRO A 12 9.81 -16.67 -10.26
CA PRO A 12 8.53 -16.23 -9.70
C PRO A 12 8.49 -16.24 -8.17
N ALA A 13 9.20 -17.18 -7.52
CA ALA A 13 9.30 -17.23 -6.07
C ALA A 13 10.05 -16.03 -5.48
N VAL A 14 11.12 -15.59 -6.16
CA VAL A 14 11.90 -14.41 -5.76
C VAL A 14 11.06 -13.14 -5.90
N VAL A 15 10.33 -12.99 -7.02
CA VAL A 15 9.47 -11.83 -7.25
C VAL A 15 8.36 -11.74 -6.18
N LEU A 16 7.72 -12.86 -5.83
CA LEU A 16 6.70 -12.88 -4.78
C LEU A 16 7.27 -12.55 -3.41
N GLN A 17 8.50 -12.97 -3.12
CA GLN A 17 9.18 -12.64 -1.88
C GLN A 17 9.51 -11.15 -1.78
N GLU A 18 10.04 -10.54 -2.85
CA GLU A 18 10.30 -9.10 -2.92
C GLU A 18 9.02 -8.28 -2.72
N LEU A 19 7.91 -8.69 -3.34
CA LEU A 19 6.62 -8.02 -3.17
C LEU A 19 6.08 -8.16 -1.74
N ARG A 20 6.34 -9.29 -1.07
CA ARG A 20 5.98 -9.46 0.34
C ARG A 20 6.76 -8.51 1.24
N GLU A 21 8.06 -8.34 0.99
CA GLU A 21 8.92 -7.40 1.73
C GLU A 21 8.44 -5.96 1.53
N GLN A 22 8.17 -5.56 0.28
CA GLN A 22 7.58 -4.24 -0.02
C GLN A 22 6.26 -4.01 0.72
N LEU A 23 5.39 -5.04 0.79
CA LEU A 23 4.12 -4.92 1.51
C LEU A 23 4.31 -4.79 3.02
N VAL A 24 5.32 -5.44 3.60
CA VAL A 24 5.66 -5.31 5.03
C VAL A 24 6.08 -3.88 5.37
N ASP A 25 6.98 -3.29 4.57
CA ASP A 25 7.42 -1.91 4.76
C ASP A 25 6.27 -0.92 4.61
N LEU A 26 5.46 -1.13 3.57
CA LEU A 26 4.27 -0.32 3.33
C LEU A 26 3.24 -0.46 4.47
N ALA A 27 3.07 -1.66 5.04
CA ALA A 27 2.17 -1.88 6.17
C ALA A 27 2.59 -1.12 7.43
N ALA A 28 3.90 -1.04 7.69
CA ALA A 28 4.42 -0.25 8.80
C ALA A 28 4.10 1.24 8.62
N ARG A 29 4.35 1.80 7.43
CA ARG A 29 4.01 3.19 7.08
C ARG A 29 2.51 3.45 7.19
N ALA A 30 1.69 2.59 6.59
CA ALA A 30 0.24 2.67 6.66
C ALA A 30 -0.29 2.61 8.11
N GLY A 31 0.32 1.79 8.96
CA GLY A 31 0.01 1.75 10.39
C GLY A 31 0.27 3.08 11.10
N ALA A 32 1.41 3.71 10.84
CA ALA A 32 1.73 5.03 11.38
C ALA A 32 0.76 6.12 10.88
N VAL A 33 0.36 6.06 9.61
CA VAL A 33 -0.65 6.95 9.01
C VAL A 33 -2.01 6.76 9.69
N ARG A 34 -2.52 5.54 9.82
CA ARG A 34 -3.82 5.25 10.47
C ARG A 34 -3.88 5.77 11.90
N ASN A 35 -2.82 5.56 12.67
CA ASN A 35 -2.74 6.05 14.05
C ASN A 35 -2.84 7.58 14.11
N SER A 36 -2.13 8.26 13.21
CA SER A 36 -2.15 9.73 13.15
C SER A 36 -3.45 10.30 12.62
N LEU A 37 -4.07 9.69 11.60
CA LEU A 37 -5.40 10.07 11.12
C LEU A 37 -6.46 9.86 12.19
N GLY A 38 -6.41 8.74 12.93
CA GLY A 38 -7.33 8.49 14.04
C GLY A 38 -7.23 9.57 15.12
N ASN A 39 -6.02 10.00 15.49
CA ASN A 39 -5.81 11.09 16.43
C ASN A 39 -6.35 12.42 15.88
N LEU A 40 -6.05 12.74 14.62
CA LEU A 40 -6.50 13.96 13.96
C LEU A 40 -8.03 14.01 13.86
N LYS A 41 -8.66 12.91 13.45
CA LYS A 41 -10.12 12.79 13.34
C LYS A 41 -10.79 13.08 14.68
N ARG A 42 -10.33 12.47 15.76
CA ARG A 42 -10.86 12.75 17.12
C ARG A 42 -10.67 14.21 17.53
N SER A 43 -9.53 14.81 17.18
CA SER A 43 -9.28 16.23 17.45
C SER A 43 -10.20 17.16 16.65
N GLN A 44 -10.45 16.87 15.37
CA GLN A 44 -11.39 17.62 14.53
C GLN A 44 -12.82 17.49 15.08
N GLU A 45 -13.25 16.28 15.42
CA GLU A 45 -14.59 15.99 15.96
C GLU A 45 -14.82 16.71 17.30
N ALA A 46 -13.81 16.80 18.16
CA ALA A 46 -13.87 17.57 19.40
C ALA A 46 -14.09 19.08 19.17
N ASN A 47 -13.73 19.59 17.99
CA ASN A 47 -13.97 20.97 17.57
C ASN A 47 -15.21 21.11 16.66
N GLY A 48 -16.06 20.08 16.57
CA GLY A 48 -17.25 20.08 15.72
C GLY A 48 -16.96 19.98 14.22
N MET A 49 -15.73 19.65 13.84
CA MET A 49 -15.29 19.48 12.46
C MET A 49 -15.20 18.00 12.08
N SER A 50 -15.24 17.70 10.80
CA SER A 50 -14.94 16.37 10.27
C SER A 50 -13.59 16.37 9.55
N LEU A 51 -12.97 15.18 9.45
CA LEU A 51 -11.82 15.01 8.58
C LEU A 51 -12.19 15.40 7.14
N ARG A 52 -11.26 16.02 6.42
CA ARG A 52 -11.46 16.33 5.00
C ARG A 52 -11.81 15.07 4.21
N GLY A 53 -12.88 15.14 3.41
CA GLY A 53 -13.43 13.98 2.71
C GLY A 53 -12.45 13.32 1.72
N ASP A 54 -11.58 14.09 1.09
CA ASP A 54 -10.55 13.57 0.18
C ASP A 54 -9.48 12.73 0.89
N MET A 55 -9.22 13.03 2.16
CA MET A 55 -8.30 12.28 3.02
C MET A 55 -8.97 11.05 3.62
N ALA A 56 -10.24 11.16 4.03
CA ALA A 56 -11.02 9.99 4.44
C ALA A 56 -11.15 8.96 3.30
N ALA A 57 -11.36 9.43 2.06
CA ALA A 57 -11.39 8.56 0.90
C ALA A 57 -10.01 7.94 0.58
N ALA A 58 -8.92 8.69 0.79
CA ALA A 58 -7.57 8.16 0.64
C ALA A 58 -7.24 7.07 1.68
N GLU A 59 -7.63 7.27 2.93
CA GLU A 59 -7.50 6.26 3.99
C GLU A 59 -8.26 4.98 3.64
N SER A 60 -9.51 5.12 3.18
CA SER A 60 -10.32 3.98 2.75
C SER A 60 -9.68 3.23 1.58
N ARG A 61 -9.19 3.93 0.54
CA ARG A 61 -8.49 3.30 -0.58
C ARG A 61 -7.20 2.61 -0.14
N MET A 62 -6.39 3.25 0.69
CA MET A 62 -5.19 2.66 1.27
C MET A 62 -5.51 1.31 1.92
N ASN A 63 -6.52 1.26 2.78
CA ASN A 63 -6.90 0.02 3.47
C ASN A 63 -7.34 -1.08 2.48
N SER A 64 -8.23 -0.76 1.53
CA SER A 64 -8.69 -1.75 0.54
C SER A 64 -7.58 -2.24 -0.40
N LEU A 65 -6.64 -1.36 -0.78
CA LEU A 65 -5.51 -1.72 -1.63
C LEU A 65 -4.52 -2.62 -0.86
N MET A 66 -4.30 -2.37 0.43
CA MET A 66 -3.48 -3.22 1.30
C MET A 66 -4.09 -4.61 1.48
N GLU A 67 -5.42 -4.70 1.61
CA GLU A 67 -6.15 -5.98 1.62
C GLU A 67 -6.01 -6.71 0.28
N GLY A 68 -6.17 -5.99 -0.84
CA GLY A 68 -5.99 -6.52 -2.19
C GLY A 68 -4.58 -7.06 -2.44
N ALA A 69 -3.54 -6.35 -1.95
CA ALA A 69 -2.16 -6.80 -2.04
C ALA A 69 -1.93 -8.13 -1.29
N ASN A 70 -2.44 -8.23 -0.06
CA ASN A 70 -2.35 -9.46 0.73
C ASN A 70 -3.08 -10.64 0.04
N ALA A 71 -4.28 -10.40 -0.49
CA ALA A 71 -5.05 -11.41 -1.21
C ALA A 71 -4.32 -11.89 -2.48
N ALA A 72 -3.77 -10.97 -3.27
CA ALA A 72 -3.02 -11.29 -4.48
C ALA A 72 -1.73 -12.07 -4.18
N LEU A 73 -0.98 -11.68 -3.13
CA LEU A 73 0.19 -12.44 -2.68
C LEU A 73 -0.17 -13.86 -2.23
N SER A 74 -1.31 -14.02 -1.55
CA SER A 74 -1.81 -15.33 -1.10
C SER A 74 -2.25 -16.21 -2.27
N ALA A 75 -2.73 -15.59 -3.35
CA ALA A 75 -3.09 -16.25 -4.61
C ALA A 75 -1.90 -16.47 -5.56
N HIS A 76 -0.67 -16.12 -5.16
CA HIS A 76 0.53 -16.13 -6.01
C HIS A 76 0.41 -15.26 -7.29
N ASP A 77 -0.46 -14.24 -7.27
CA ASP A 77 -0.66 -13.29 -8.37
C ASP A 77 0.26 -12.07 -8.20
N ALA A 78 1.51 -12.22 -8.65
CA ALA A 78 2.52 -11.16 -8.56
C ALA A 78 2.14 -9.86 -9.31
N PRO A 79 1.60 -9.90 -10.55
CA PRO A 79 1.15 -8.69 -11.23
C PRO A 79 0.07 -7.91 -10.46
N ALA A 80 -0.95 -8.60 -9.93
CA ALA A 80 -1.98 -7.95 -9.13
C ALA A 80 -1.42 -7.41 -7.81
N ALA A 81 -0.61 -8.20 -7.11
CA ALA A 81 0.03 -7.78 -5.85
C ALA A 81 0.84 -6.50 -6.04
N LYS A 82 1.68 -6.45 -7.09
CA LYS A 82 2.46 -5.26 -7.42
C LYS A 82 1.57 -4.03 -7.67
N LYS A 83 0.51 -4.19 -8.47
CA LYS A 83 -0.42 -3.08 -8.76
C LYS A 83 -1.09 -2.55 -7.49
N PHE A 84 -1.49 -3.43 -6.59
CA PHE A 84 -2.09 -3.06 -5.31
C PHE A 84 -1.08 -2.35 -4.40
N ILE A 85 0.15 -2.87 -4.28
CA ILE A 85 1.23 -2.26 -3.50
C ILE A 85 1.54 -0.85 -4.03
N ASP A 86 1.80 -0.71 -5.33
CA ASP A 86 2.12 0.59 -5.95
C ASP A 86 0.98 1.62 -5.78
N SER A 87 -0.28 1.16 -5.78
CA SER A 87 -1.44 2.02 -5.59
C SER A 87 -1.62 2.41 -4.13
N ALA A 88 -1.44 1.46 -3.20
CA ALA A 88 -1.51 1.71 -1.76
C ALA A 88 -0.41 2.69 -1.34
N ASP A 89 0.80 2.55 -1.87
CA ASP A 89 1.94 3.43 -1.60
C ASP A 89 1.64 4.88 -1.97
N ARG A 90 0.99 5.14 -3.11
CA ARG A 90 0.55 6.49 -3.50
C ARG A 90 -0.45 7.10 -2.53
N GLU A 91 -1.39 6.31 -2.01
CA GLU A 91 -2.33 6.80 -1.00
C GLU A 91 -1.63 7.04 0.34
N VAL A 92 -0.69 6.18 0.75
CA VAL A 92 0.16 6.38 1.94
C VAL A 92 0.95 7.68 1.81
N GLU A 93 1.67 7.90 0.71
CA GLU A 93 2.44 9.13 0.48
C GLU A 93 1.55 10.39 0.53
N LYS A 94 0.35 10.31 -0.05
CA LYS A 94 -0.62 11.42 -0.02
C LYS A 94 -1.03 11.74 1.42
N LEU A 95 -1.30 10.72 2.22
CA LEU A 95 -1.71 10.86 3.62
C LEU A 95 -0.54 11.33 4.50
N GLU A 96 0.67 10.84 4.27
CA GLU A 96 1.90 11.31 4.95
C GLU A 96 2.11 12.81 4.71
N LYS A 97 2.04 13.26 3.44
CA LYS A 97 2.14 14.69 3.09
C LYS A 97 1.06 15.53 3.76
N PHE A 98 -0.18 15.03 3.82
CA PHE A 98 -1.27 15.70 4.52
C PHE A 98 -1.04 15.80 6.03
N LEU A 99 -0.42 14.78 6.63
CA LEU A 99 -0.05 14.74 8.04
C LEU A 99 1.26 15.48 8.37
N GLY A 100 1.97 15.99 7.36
CA GLY A 100 3.26 16.69 7.53
C GLY A 100 4.44 15.77 7.84
N ARG A 101 4.44 14.55 7.26
CA ARG A 101 5.54 13.57 7.35
C ARG A 101 6.28 13.43 6.03
#